data_AF-A0A352NJ33-F1
#
_entry.id   AF-A0A352NJ33-F1
#
_cell.length_a   1.000
_cell.length_b   1.000
_cell.length_c   1.000
_cell.angle_alpha   90.00
_cell.angle_beta   90.00
_cell.angle_gamma   90.00
#
_symmetry.space_group_name_H-M   'P 1'
#
loop_
_entity.id
_entity.type
_entity.pdbx_description
1 polymer ?
#
loop_
_entity_poly.entity_id
_entity_poly.type
_entity_poly.pdbx_seq_one_letter_code
_entity_poly.pdbx_strand_id
1 'polypeptide(L)'
;MWVSPEILNWFSRNTGSYYNTEDECIKAYEIWKHTENILLTQNSKLHLIDAVCALKRAMSHRLGILNNLYHFNNIPLPQKPKRIIEQLAFLGIVRPLMLKKLVDIRNLVEHANAEPPDIGTCFEFLDIIWYFLRTTDRLVHLVANSIELCDAY
;
A
#
# COMPACT_ATOMS: atom_id res chain seq x y z
N MET A 1 -20.23 4.87 -34.13
CA MET A 1 -20.98 4.17 -33.06
C MET A 1 -21.41 5.22 -32.06
N TRP A 2 -22.72 5.37 -31.83
CA TRP A 2 -23.26 6.30 -30.83
C TRP A 2 -23.67 5.49 -29.61
N VAL A 3 -23.26 5.92 -28.42
CA VAL A 3 -23.59 5.27 -27.15
C VAL A 3 -24.41 6.27 -26.33
N SER A 4 -25.54 5.83 -25.76
CA SER A 4 -26.41 6.69 -24.94
C SER A 4 -25.62 7.26 -23.75
N PRO A 5 -25.72 8.57 -23.46
CA PRO A 5 -25.11 9.17 -22.27
C PRO A 5 -25.55 8.53 -20.94
N GLU A 6 -26.71 7.85 -20.93
CA GLU A 6 -27.23 7.15 -19.75
C GLU A 6 -26.27 6.06 -19.23
N ILE A 7 -25.45 5.47 -20.12
CA ILE A 7 -24.44 4.47 -19.74
C ILE A 7 -23.43 5.01 -18.72
N LEU A 8 -23.25 6.33 -18.67
CA LEU A 8 -22.34 6.99 -17.72
C LEU A 8 -22.90 7.00 -16.29
N ASN A 9 -24.19 6.72 -16.12
CA ASN A 9 -24.85 6.61 -14.82
C ASN A 9 -24.95 5.16 -14.32
N TRP A 10 -24.57 4.19 -15.14
CA TRP A 10 -24.58 2.77 -14.77
C TRP A 10 -23.54 2.48 -13.69
N PHE A 11 -23.87 1.58 -12.78
CA PHE A 11 -22.94 1.14 -11.74
C PHE A 11 -22.29 -0.19 -12.13
N SER A 12 -21.04 -0.38 -11.72
CA SER A 12 -20.34 -1.64 -11.94
C SER A 12 -20.70 -2.66 -10.87
N ARG A 13 -21.04 -3.88 -11.29
CA ARG A 13 -21.15 -5.06 -10.43
C ARG A 13 -20.01 -6.02 -10.72
N ASN A 14 -19.32 -6.45 -9.66
CA ASN A 14 -18.35 -7.54 -9.75
C ASN A 14 -19.12 -8.87 -9.86
N THR A 15 -18.89 -9.60 -10.96
CA THR A 15 -19.55 -10.90 -11.22
C THR A 15 -18.60 -12.09 -11.09
N GLY A 16 -17.32 -11.82 -10.83
CA GLY A 16 -16.28 -12.84 -10.80
C GLY A 16 -15.00 -12.30 -10.19
N SER A 17 -14.39 -13.12 -9.34
CA SER A 17 -13.09 -12.81 -8.75
C SER A 17 -12.29 -14.09 -8.60
N TYR A 18 -10.97 -13.96 -8.64
CA TYR A 18 -10.06 -15.05 -8.31
C TYR A 18 -9.26 -14.70 -7.06
N TYR A 19 -8.81 -15.73 -6.36
CA TYR A 19 -7.91 -15.57 -5.24
C TYR A 19 -6.47 -15.46 -5.75
N ASN A 20 -5.77 -14.38 -5.38
CA ASN A 20 -4.33 -14.34 -5.59
C ASN A 20 -3.67 -15.22 -4.52
N THR A 21 -3.14 -16.37 -4.93
CA THR A 21 -2.48 -17.35 -4.05
C THR A 21 -0.96 -17.15 -3.97
N GLU A 22 -0.45 -16.01 -4.45
CA GLU A 22 0.98 -15.72 -4.39
C GLU A 22 1.49 -15.62 -2.95
N ASP A 23 2.50 -16.44 -2.62
CA ASP A 23 3.33 -16.33 -1.41
C ASP A 23 3.89 -14.91 -1.20
N GLU A 24 3.97 -14.12 -2.27
CA GLU A 24 4.39 -12.72 -2.24
C GLU A 24 3.52 -11.87 -1.29
N CYS A 25 2.26 -12.21 -1.10
CA CYS A 25 1.37 -11.49 -0.19
C CYS A 25 1.83 -11.60 1.28
N ILE A 26 2.46 -12.74 1.63
CA ILE A 26 2.92 -13.09 2.97
C ILE A 26 4.23 -12.38 3.31
N LYS A 27 5.14 -12.21 2.33
CA LYS A 27 6.46 -11.58 2.53
C LYS A 27 6.39 -10.21 3.23
N ALA A 28 5.40 -9.37 2.89
CA ALA A 28 5.24 -8.07 3.53
C ALA A 28 4.92 -8.20 5.04
N TYR A 29 4.11 -9.19 5.42
CA TYR A 29 3.81 -9.51 6.81
C TYR A 29 5.00 -10.15 7.54
N GLU A 30 5.80 -10.97 6.88
CA GLU A 30 7.03 -11.54 7.47
C GLU A 30 8.03 -10.44 7.82
N ILE A 31 8.26 -9.50 6.90
CA ILE A 31 9.15 -8.34 7.15
C ILE A 31 8.60 -7.52 8.33
N TRP A 32 7.30 -7.26 8.35
CA TRP A 32 6.65 -6.54 9.43
C TRP A 32 6.83 -7.26 10.78
N LYS A 33 6.54 -8.57 10.83
CA LYS A 33 6.64 -9.42 12.03
C LYS A 33 8.07 -9.51 12.56
N HIS A 34 9.03 -9.64 11.65
CA HIS A 34 10.45 -9.61 12.01
C HIS A 34 10.85 -8.27 12.63
N THR A 35 10.36 -7.16 12.07
CA THR A 35 10.64 -5.82 12.59
C THR A 35 10.03 -5.60 13.97
N GLU A 36 8.79 -6.06 14.19
CA GLU A 36 8.14 -6.07 15.51
C GLU A 36 9.04 -6.75 16.56
N ASN A 37 9.56 -7.94 16.24
CA ASN A 37 10.44 -8.68 17.15
C ASN A 37 11.74 -7.92 17.47
N ILE A 38 12.34 -7.25 16.48
CA ILE A 38 13.54 -6.42 16.70
C ILE A 38 13.23 -5.29 17.67
N LEU A 39 12.16 -4.52 17.43
CA LEU A 39 11.79 -3.37 18.26
C LEU A 39 11.43 -3.77 19.70
N LEU A 40 10.87 -4.96 19.91
CA LEU A 40 10.54 -5.46 21.25
C LEU A 40 11.76 -5.97 22.03
N THR A 41 12.81 -6.44 21.35
CA THR A 41 13.94 -7.11 22.00
C THR A 41 15.20 -6.24 22.05
N GLN A 42 15.30 -5.24 21.19
CA GLN A 42 16.52 -4.45 20.99
C GLN A 42 16.16 -2.97 20.87
N ASN A 43 16.98 -2.10 21.48
CA ASN A 43 16.75 -0.65 21.47
C ASN A 43 18.04 0.13 21.14
N SER A 44 18.88 -0.42 20.26
CA SER A 44 20.05 0.30 19.76
C SER A 44 19.64 1.21 18.60
N LYS A 45 20.35 2.34 18.42
CA LYS A 45 20.11 3.25 17.30
C LYS A 45 20.16 2.52 15.94
N LEU A 46 21.11 1.61 15.76
CA LEU A 46 21.22 0.82 14.51
C LEU A 46 19.96 -0.03 14.27
N HIS A 47 19.40 -0.63 15.31
CA HIS A 47 18.17 -1.41 15.18
C HIS A 47 16.95 -0.53 14.84
N LEU A 48 16.90 0.72 15.33
CA LEU A 48 15.85 1.67 14.95
C LEU A 48 15.96 2.08 13.48
N ILE A 49 17.18 2.27 12.96
CA ILE A 49 17.45 2.49 11.54
C ILE A 49 16.96 1.30 10.71
N ASP A 50 17.40 0.10 11.07
CA ASP A 50 17.02 -1.13 10.39
C ASP A 50 15.51 -1.33 10.38
N ALA A 51 14.83 -1.01 11.48
CA ALA A 51 13.38 -1.09 11.59
C ALA A 51 12.67 -0.15 10.59
N VAL A 52 13.08 1.12 10.51
CA VAL A 52 12.52 2.08 9.55
C VAL A 52 12.73 1.59 8.11
N CYS A 53 13.92 1.08 7.79
CA CYS A 53 14.23 0.55 6.46
C CYS A 53 13.40 -0.69 6.13
N ALA A 54 13.22 -1.61 7.08
CA ALA A 54 12.41 -2.80 6.94
C ALA A 54 10.93 -2.47 6.76
N LEU A 55 10.36 -1.53 7.53
CA LEU A 55 8.98 -1.07 7.38
C LEU A 55 8.74 -0.42 6.02
N LYS A 56 9.67 0.42 5.55
CA LYS A 56 9.60 0.97 4.18
C LYS A 56 9.62 -0.14 3.14
N ARG A 57 10.39 -1.22 3.37
CA ARG A 57 10.47 -2.37 2.47
C ARG A 57 9.15 -3.14 2.43
N ALA A 58 8.55 -3.43 3.58
CA ALA A 58 7.22 -4.06 3.68
C ALA A 58 6.16 -3.24 2.92
N MET A 59 6.14 -1.92 3.13
CA MET A 59 5.26 -1.02 2.39
C MET A 59 5.51 -1.09 0.87
N SER A 60 6.77 -1.00 0.45
CA SER A 60 7.15 -1.03 -0.98
C SER A 60 6.73 -2.34 -1.64
N HIS A 61 6.89 -3.47 -0.93
CA HIS A 61 6.48 -4.78 -1.40
C HIS A 61 4.99 -4.82 -1.70
N ARG A 62 4.16 -4.39 -0.74
CA ARG A 62 2.70 -4.33 -0.92
C ARG A 62 2.28 -3.38 -2.04
N LEU A 63 2.92 -2.21 -2.16
CA LEU A 63 2.68 -1.27 -3.27
C LEU A 63 3.03 -1.90 -4.63
N GLY A 64 4.11 -2.68 -4.70
CA GLY A 64 4.52 -3.42 -5.89
C GLY A 64 3.47 -4.41 -6.35
N ILE A 65 2.97 -5.26 -5.44
CA ILE A 65 1.90 -6.23 -5.73
C ILE A 65 0.66 -5.51 -6.25
N LEU A 66 0.20 -4.47 -5.54
CA LEU A 66 -0.96 -3.68 -5.96
C LEU A 66 -0.77 -3.10 -7.37
N ASN A 67 0.41 -2.55 -7.66
CA ASN A 67 0.70 -2.02 -8.99
C ASN A 67 0.74 -3.10 -10.09
N ASN A 68 1.22 -4.30 -9.77
CA ASN A 68 1.25 -5.41 -10.71
C ASN A 68 -0.15 -5.95 -11.02
N LEU A 69 -1.03 -6.02 -10.02
CA LEU A 69 -2.40 -6.51 -10.17
C LEU A 69 -3.30 -5.52 -10.94
N TYR A 70 -3.20 -4.23 -10.62
CA TYR A 70 -4.18 -3.24 -11.11
C TYR A 70 -3.62 -2.28 -12.15
N HIS A 71 -2.30 -2.30 -12.39
CA HIS A 71 -1.62 -1.41 -13.33
C HIS A 71 -2.06 0.06 -13.20
N PHE A 72 -2.02 0.63 -11.99
CA PHE A 72 -2.56 1.97 -11.71
C PHE A 72 -2.02 3.06 -12.66
N ASN A 73 -0.79 2.89 -13.16
CA ASN A 73 -0.19 3.76 -14.18
C ASN A 73 -0.92 3.78 -15.52
N ASN A 74 -1.68 2.73 -15.86
CA ASN A 74 -2.40 2.61 -17.13
C ASN A 74 -3.84 3.12 -17.05
N ILE A 75 -4.37 3.38 -15.85
CA ILE A 75 -5.74 3.88 -15.68
C ILE A 75 -5.84 5.30 -16.26
N PRO A 76 -6.71 5.57 -17.25
CA PRO A 76 -6.77 6.84 -17.96
C PRO A 76 -7.58 7.90 -17.18
N LEU A 77 -7.09 8.29 -16.00
CA LEU A 77 -7.72 9.30 -15.16
C LEU A 77 -7.06 10.68 -15.36
N PRO A 78 -7.84 11.76 -15.53
CA PRO A 78 -7.31 13.11 -15.59
C PRO A 78 -6.67 13.49 -14.25
N GLN A 79 -5.58 14.28 -14.29
CA GLN A 79 -4.86 14.76 -13.10
C GLN A 79 -4.29 13.66 -12.19
N LYS A 80 -4.17 12.42 -12.68
CA LYS A 80 -3.62 11.30 -11.92
C LYS A 80 -2.18 11.58 -11.45
N PRO A 81 -1.86 11.42 -10.15
CA PRO A 81 -0.50 11.54 -9.65
C PRO A 81 0.47 10.52 -10.29
N LYS A 82 1.78 10.84 -10.29
CA LYS A 82 2.80 9.96 -10.86
C LYS A 82 3.19 8.80 -9.92
N ARG A 83 3.20 9.03 -8.60
CA ARG A 83 3.66 8.04 -7.62
C ARG A 83 2.53 7.11 -7.22
N ILE A 84 2.79 5.81 -7.19
CA ILE A 84 1.81 4.76 -6.82
C ILE A 84 1.06 5.07 -5.52
N ILE A 85 1.76 5.52 -4.48
CA ILE A 85 1.16 5.83 -3.18
C ILE A 85 0.18 7.01 -3.26
N GLU A 86 0.45 7.96 -4.15
CA GLU A 86 -0.40 9.12 -4.39
C GLU A 86 -1.59 8.75 -5.28
N GLN A 87 -1.41 7.81 -6.22
CA GLN A 87 -2.50 7.23 -7.01
C GLN A 87 -3.49 6.47 -6.11
N LEU A 88 -2.98 5.63 -5.19
CA LEU A 88 -3.83 4.93 -4.21
C LEU A 88 -4.58 5.92 -3.32
N ALA A 89 -3.95 7.02 -2.91
CA ALA A 89 -4.60 8.06 -2.15
C ALA A 89 -5.66 8.80 -2.97
N PHE A 90 -5.37 9.11 -4.23
CA PHE A 90 -6.29 9.73 -5.18
C PHE A 90 -7.54 8.88 -5.41
N LEU A 91 -7.38 7.55 -5.44
CA LEU A 91 -8.47 6.58 -5.54
C LEU A 91 -9.18 6.29 -4.21
N GLY A 92 -8.80 6.95 -3.12
CA GLY A 92 -9.41 6.75 -1.80
C GLY A 92 -9.04 5.43 -1.12
N ILE A 93 -8.05 4.69 -1.63
CA ILE A 93 -7.63 3.39 -1.09
C ILE A 93 -6.80 3.55 0.19
N VAL A 94 -5.96 4.59 0.26
CA VAL A 94 -5.08 4.84 1.42
C VAL A 94 -5.08 6.29 1.87
N ARG A 95 -4.74 6.51 3.14
CA ARG A 95 -4.39 7.85 3.65
C ARG A 95 -2.87 8.01 3.62
N PRO A 96 -2.30 8.87 2.75
CA PRO A 96 -0.88 8.84 2.43
C PRO A 96 0.03 9.53 3.46
N LEU A 97 -0.53 10.36 4.36
CA LEU A 97 0.25 11.25 5.23
C LEU A 97 1.35 10.52 6.00
N MET A 98 0.98 9.46 6.72
CA MET A 98 1.92 8.74 7.57
C MET A 98 2.88 7.85 6.76
N LEU A 99 2.45 7.36 5.60
CA LEU A 99 3.32 6.60 4.70
C LEU A 99 4.39 7.50 4.05
N LYS A 100 4.03 8.75 3.72
CA LYS A 100 4.98 9.77 3.25
C LYS A 100 6.01 10.09 4.34
N LYS A 101 5.55 10.28 5.58
CA LYS A 101 6.43 10.50 6.75
C LYS A 101 7.46 9.37 6.91
N LEU A 102 7.04 8.11 6.76
CA LEU A 102 7.97 6.97 6.80
C LEU A 102 9.04 7.03 5.69
N VAL A 103 8.64 7.36 4.46
CA VAL A 103 9.58 7.52 3.34
C VAL A 103 10.58 8.62 3.59
N ASP A 104 10.12 9.76 4.10
CA ASP A 104 10.97 10.93 4.35
C ASP A 104 11.97 10.63 5.47
N ILE A 105 11.54 10.03 6.57
CA ILE A 105 12.43 9.64 7.67
C ILE A 105 13.45 8.59 7.21
N ARG A 106 13.03 7.57 6.44
CA ARG A 106 13.96 6.58 5.87
C ARG A 106 15.04 7.25 5.02
N ASN A 107 14.65 8.20 4.16
CA ASN A 107 15.60 8.92 3.31
C ASN A 107 16.59 9.75 4.15
N LEU A 108 16.13 10.41 5.22
CA LEU A 108 16.99 11.18 6.12
C LEU A 108 18.01 10.29 6.84
N VAL A 109 17.54 9.17 7.37
CA VAL A 109 18.38 8.23 8.12
C VAL A 109 19.42 7.56 7.22
N GLU A 110 19.04 7.12 6.01
CA GLU A 110 19.98 6.43 5.09
C GLU A 110 20.94 7.39 4.37
N HIS A 111 20.53 8.60 4.02
CA HIS A 111 21.33 9.48 3.16
C HIS A 111 21.97 10.67 3.88
N ALA A 112 21.45 11.08 5.04
CA ALA A 112 21.93 12.26 5.75
C ALA A 112 22.63 11.94 7.08
N ASN A 113 22.85 10.65 7.40
CA ASN A 113 23.32 10.20 8.72
C ASN A 113 22.52 10.84 9.87
N ALA A 114 21.23 11.11 9.64
CA ALA A 114 20.37 11.68 10.65
C ALA A 114 20.16 10.67 11.78
N GLU A 115 19.95 11.19 12.99
CA GLU A 115 19.55 10.35 14.12
C GLU A 115 18.23 9.61 13.78
N PRO A 116 18.14 8.31 14.10
CA PRO A 116 16.90 7.58 13.92
C PRO A 116 15.78 8.19 14.76
N PRO A 117 14.51 8.00 14.35
CA PRO A 117 13.39 8.31 15.23
C PRO A 117 13.48 7.54 16.55
N ASP A 118 12.84 8.07 17.59
CA ASP A 118 12.75 7.36 18.87
C ASP A 118 11.94 6.07 18.74
N ILE A 119 12.10 5.18 19.72
CA ILE A 119 11.43 3.88 19.72
C ILE A 119 9.90 3.99 19.65
N GLY A 120 9.29 5.01 20.26
CA GLY A 120 7.85 5.25 20.21
C GLY A 120 7.40 5.56 18.79
N THR A 121 8.11 6.47 18.11
CA THR A 121 7.87 6.77 16.69
C THR A 121 8.07 5.54 15.79
N CYS A 122 9.03 4.65 16.09
CA CYS A 122 9.17 3.38 15.37
C CYS A 122 7.95 2.46 15.56
N PHE A 123 7.39 2.37 16.76
CA PHE A 123 6.15 1.62 17.01
C PHE A 123 4.95 2.25 16.30
N GLU A 124 4.85 3.58 16.23
CA GLU A 124 3.81 4.23 15.42
C GLU A 124 3.90 3.76 13.96
N PHE A 125 5.10 3.77 13.37
CA PHE A 125 5.29 3.28 12.00
C PHE A 125 4.95 1.80 11.85
N LEU A 126 5.29 0.97 12.84
CA LEU A 126 4.92 -0.44 12.86
C LEU A 126 3.41 -0.60 12.72
N ASP A 127 2.62 0.10 13.54
CA ASP A 127 1.16 0.04 13.52
C ASP A 127 0.60 0.57 12.19
N ILE A 128 1.12 1.70 11.70
CA ILE A 128 0.69 2.29 10.44
C ILE A 128 0.90 1.33 9.27
N ILE A 129 2.05 0.65 9.22
CA ILE A 129 2.31 -0.35 8.19
C ILE A 129 1.38 -1.55 8.35
N TRP A 130 1.13 -2.02 9.57
CA TRP A 130 0.16 -3.09 9.80
C TRP A 130 -1.23 -2.72 9.25
N TYR A 131 -1.74 -1.53 9.59
CA TYR A 131 -3.02 -1.05 9.09
C TYR A 131 -3.03 -0.92 7.56
N PHE A 132 -1.95 -0.45 6.96
CA PHE A 132 -1.83 -0.38 5.50
C PHE A 132 -1.89 -1.76 4.84
N LEU A 133 -1.19 -2.76 5.39
CA LEU A 133 -1.26 -4.13 4.89
C LEU A 133 -2.70 -4.67 5.02
N ARG A 134 -3.29 -4.55 6.21
CA ARG A 134 -4.64 -5.05 6.52
C ARG A 134 -5.73 -4.41 5.66
N THR A 135 -5.70 -3.09 5.49
CA THR A 135 -6.71 -2.37 4.70
C THR A 135 -6.60 -2.67 3.20
N THR A 136 -5.44 -3.14 2.74
CA THR A 136 -5.22 -3.50 1.33
C THR A 136 -5.27 -5.01 1.05
N ASP A 137 -5.41 -5.86 2.08
CA ASP A 137 -5.44 -7.32 1.92
C ASP A 137 -6.53 -7.79 0.98
N ARG A 138 -7.74 -7.22 1.06
CA ARG A 138 -8.83 -7.59 0.15
C ARG A 138 -8.45 -7.33 -1.31
N LEU A 139 -7.78 -6.21 -1.60
CA LEU A 139 -7.39 -5.85 -2.97
C LEU A 139 -6.30 -6.78 -3.49
N VAL A 140 -5.44 -7.29 -2.62
CA VAL A 140 -4.37 -8.20 -3.01
C VAL A 140 -4.87 -9.63 -3.15
N HIS A 141 -5.74 -10.08 -2.25
CA HIS A 141 -6.21 -11.48 -2.23
C HIS A 141 -7.40 -11.75 -3.13
N LEU A 142 -8.32 -10.79 -3.33
CA LEU A 142 -9.54 -10.99 -4.11
C LEU A 142 -9.56 -10.01 -5.30
N VAL A 143 -9.09 -10.49 -6.45
CA VAL A 143 -8.94 -9.68 -7.65
C VAL A 143 -10.13 -9.92 -8.58
N ALA A 144 -10.84 -8.86 -8.94
CA ALA A 144 -11.96 -8.93 -9.87
C ALA A 144 -11.47 -9.26 -11.28
N ASN A 145 -12.09 -10.25 -11.93
CA ASN A 145 -11.79 -10.63 -13.31
C ASN A 145 -12.98 -10.49 -14.26
N SER A 146 -14.19 -10.26 -13.74
CA SER A 146 -15.35 -9.91 -14.55
C SER A 146 -16.19 -8.84 -13.88
N ILE A 147 -16.62 -7.88 -14.69
CA ILE A 147 -17.43 -6.74 -14.27
C ILE A 147 -18.55 -6.61 -15.28
N GLU A 148 -19.77 -6.43 -14.76
CA GLU A 148 -20.94 -6.07 -15.55
C GLU A 148 -21.33 -4.64 -15.22
N LEU A 149 -21.75 -3.87 -16.22
CA LEU A 149 -22.36 -2.57 -16.01
C LEU A 149 -23.87 -2.78 -15.91
N CYS A 150 -24.44 -2.36 -14.80
CA CYS A 150 -25.87 -2.49 -14.53
C CYS A 150 -26.51 -1.11 -14.58
N ASP A 151 -27.68 -1.05 -15.20
CA ASP A 151 -28.50 0.14 -15.16
C ASP A 151 -29.06 0.38 -13.75
N ALA A 152 -29.25 1.64 -13.40
CA ALA A 152 -29.88 2.06 -12.16
C ALA A 152 -31.40 2.14 -12.34
N TYR A 153 -32.05 1.00 -12.63
CA TYR A 153 -33.50 0.85 -12.66
C TYR A 153 -33.97 -0.19 -11.64
#